data_AF-A0AAF3EIM7-F1
#
_entry.id   AF-A0AAF3EIM7-F1
#
_cell.length_a   1.000
_cell.length_b   1.000
_cell.length_c   1.000
_cell.angle_alpha   90.00
_cell.angle_beta   90.00
_cell.angle_gamma   90.00
#
_symmetry.space_group_name_H-M   'P 1'
#
loop_
_entity.id
_entity.type
_entity.pdbx_description
1 polymer ?
#
loop_
_entity_poly.entity_id
_entity_poly.type
_entity_poly.pdbx_seq_one_letter_code
_entity_poly.pdbx_strand_id
1 'polypeptide(L)'
;MVRNVSAEIFSKRIYYCQKCLNHEKKVARKNHKCQCPFIDCSCEKCYLVEKRRFLNAQLHELEEISYQETNVATEDQIESKNLKPTFLISACRGKGGWDLDGKCVSVKIIKLPYFL
;
A
#
# COMPACT_ATOMS: atom_id res chain seq x y z
N MET A 1 -8.63 -40.84 -11.60
CA MET A 1 -9.47 -39.63 -11.71
C MET A 1 -8.61 -38.42 -11.36
N VAL A 2 -7.92 -37.86 -12.36
CA VAL A 2 -7.06 -36.68 -12.17
C VAL A 2 -7.92 -35.45 -12.40
N ARG A 3 -8.11 -34.61 -11.38
CA ARG A 3 -8.83 -33.34 -11.53
C ARG A 3 -7.95 -32.41 -12.35
N ASN A 4 -8.43 -32.00 -13.53
CA ASN A 4 -7.84 -30.94 -14.35
C ASN A 4 -7.96 -29.60 -13.60
N VAL A 5 -6.84 -29.10 -13.06
CA VAL A 5 -6.75 -27.80 -12.38
C VAL A 5 -5.85 -26.86 -13.21
N SER A 6 -6.15 -26.70 -14.50
CA SER A 6 -5.24 -25.95 -15.40
C SER A 6 -5.83 -24.79 -16.17
N ALA A 7 -7.11 -24.41 -15.97
CA ALA A 7 -7.70 -23.34 -16.79
C ALA A 7 -8.56 -22.29 -16.09
N GLU A 8 -8.85 -22.36 -14.78
CA GLU A 8 -9.68 -21.35 -14.10
C GLU A 8 -8.93 -20.41 -13.13
N ILE A 9 -7.62 -20.58 -12.95
CA ILE A 9 -6.87 -19.91 -11.85
C ILE A 9 -6.15 -18.61 -12.27
N PHE A 10 -6.21 -18.19 -13.54
CA PHE A 10 -5.62 -16.91 -13.98
C PHE A 10 -6.54 -15.69 -13.80
N SER A 11 -7.65 -15.81 -13.05
CA SER A 11 -8.36 -14.63 -12.56
C SER A 11 -7.51 -13.93 -11.49
N LYS A 12 -6.82 -12.85 -11.90
CA LYS A 12 -6.05 -11.97 -11.01
C LYS A 12 -6.87 -11.67 -9.74
N ARG A 13 -6.35 -12.03 -8.56
CA ARG A 13 -7.04 -11.74 -7.29
C ARG A 13 -7.24 -10.22 -7.16
N ILE A 14 -8.50 -9.80 -7.06
CA ILE A 14 -8.87 -8.40 -6.84
C ILE A 14 -8.93 -8.16 -5.33
N TYR A 15 -8.12 -7.22 -4.85
CA TYR A 15 -8.18 -6.78 -3.46
C TYR A 15 -9.06 -5.53 -3.34
N TYR A 16 -9.94 -5.52 -2.34
CA TYR A 16 -10.85 -4.41 -2.07
C TYR A 16 -10.33 -3.51 -0.93
N CYS A 17 -10.80 -2.26 -0.91
CA CYS A 17 -10.49 -1.33 0.16
C CYS A 17 -11.23 -1.71 1.45
N GLN A 18 -10.48 -2.12 2.49
CA GLN A 18 -11.08 -2.58 3.75
C GLN A 18 -11.91 -1.50 4.46
N LYS A 19 -11.51 -0.22 4.41
CA LYS A 19 -12.31 0.86 5.00
C LYS A 19 -13.66 0.99 4.29
N CYS A 20 -13.71 0.90 2.96
CA CYS A 20 -14.97 0.88 2.23
C CYS A 20 -15.83 -0.33 2.57
N LEU A 21 -15.22 -1.52 2.69
CA LEU A 21 -15.96 -2.74 3.06
C LEU A 21 -16.62 -2.63 4.44
N ASN A 22 -15.98 -1.98 5.41
CA ASN A 22 -16.54 -1.75 6.74
C ASN A 22 -17.81 -0.87 6.73
N HIS A 23 -18.01 -0.10 5.66
CA HIS A 23 -19.18 0.73 5.38
C HIS A 23 -19.97 0.21 4.17
N GLU A 24 -19.90 -1.10 3.92
CA GLU A 24 -20.72 -1.82 2.93
C GLU A 24 -20.46 -1.44 1.46
N LYS A 25 -19.39 -0.68 1.19
CA LYS A 25 -18.97 -0.31 -0.18
C LYS A 25 -17.86 -1.23 -0.68
N LYS A 26 -18.10 -1.92 -1.80
CA LYS A 26 -17.09 -2.75 -2.48
C LYS A 26 -16.34 -1.95 -3.54
N VAL A 27 -15.18 -1.41 -3.18
CA VAL A 27 -14.32 -0.63 -4.11
C VAL A 27 -12.96 -1.30 -4.23
N ALA A 28 -12.48 -1.49 -5.46
CA ALA A 28 -11.16 -2.06 -5.71
C ALA A 28 -10.07 -1.18 -5.09
N ARG A 29 -9.11 -1.78 -4.38
CA ARG A 29 -8.05 -1.05 -3.67
C ARG A 29 -7.09 -0.33 -4.62
N LYS A 30 -6.92 -0.86 -5.83
CA LYS A 30 -6.01 -0.30 -6.85
C LYS A 30 -6.42 1.15 -7.16
N ASN A 31 -5.49 2.08 -6.99
CA ASN A 31 -5.66 3.52 -7.24
C ASN A 31 -6.72 4.24 -6.37
N HIS A 32 -7.24 3.59 -5.32
CA HIS A 32 -8.34 4.13 -4.51
C HIS A 32 -7.87 4.92 -3.28
N LYS A 33 -6.61 4.79 -2.84
CA LYS A 33 -6.10 5.30 -1.55
C LYS A 33 -6.58 6.72 -1.22
N CYS A 34 -6.40 7.68 -2.13
CA CYS A 34 -6.62 9.11 -1.86
C CYS A 34 -8.00 9.58 -2.33
N GLN A 35 -8.78 8.68 -2.94
CA GLN A 35 -10.19 8.88 -3.34
C GLN A 35 -11.15 8.14 -2.40
N CYS A 36 -10.63 7.54 -1.34
CA CYS A 36 -11.42 6.80 -0.38
C CYS A 36 -12.31 7.77 0.40
N PRO A 37 -13.66 7.64 0.33
CA PRO A 37 -14.56 8.53 1.07
C PRO A 37 -14.44 8.35 2.59
N PHE A 38 -13.84 7.23 3.03
CA PHE A 38 -13.61 6.89 4.43
C PHE A 38 -12.14 7.02 4.83
N ILE A 39 -11.34 7.80 4.10
CA ILE A 39 -9.91 7.96 4.40
C ILE A 39 -9.69 8.44 5.83
N ASP A 40 -10.42 9.48 6.25
CA ASP A 40 -10.37 10.07 7.59
C ASP A 40 -11.40 9.46 8.57
N CYS A 41 -12.03 8.33 8.22
CA CYS A 41 -12.98 7.69 9.12
C CYS A 41 -12.26 7.04 10.31
N SER A 42 -12.69 7.39 11.53
CA SER A 42 -12.17 6.95 12.82
C SER A 42 -13.12 6.03 13.60
N CYS A 43 -14.12 5.42 12.95
CA CYS A 43 -14.99 4.45 13.62
C CYS A 43 -14.20 3.21 14.08
N GLU A 44 -14.72 2.46 15.05
CA GLU A 44 -14.04 1.30 15.65
C GLU A 44 -13.51 0.31 14.59
N LYS A 45 -14.33 -0.06 13.61
CA LYS A 45 -13.93 -0.96 12.51
C LYS A 45 -12.79 -0.40 11.68
N CYS A 46 -12.79 0.91 11.40
CA CYS A 46 -11.74 1.58 10.61
C CYS A 46 -10.46 1.80 11.42
N TYR A 47 -10.55 2.05 12.72
CA TYR A 47 -9.40 2.09 13.63
C TYR A 47 -8.64 0.75 13.64
N LEU A 48 -9.37 -0.38 13.70
CA LEU A 48 -8.76 -1.72 13.65
C LEU A 48 -8.03 -1.98 12.31
N VAL A 49 -8.51 -1.39 11.21
CA VAL A 49 -7.82 -1.48 9.90
C VAL A 49 -6.51 -0.70 9.91
N GLU A 50 -6.47 0.47 10.53
CA GLU A 50 -5.25 1.26 10.67
C GLU A 50 -4.24 0.60 11.60
N LYS A 51 -4.68 0.16 12.78
CA LYS A 51 -3.84 -0.57 13.74
C LYS A 51 -3.19 -1.80 13.08
N ARG A 52 -3.96 -2.57 12.30
CA ARG A 52 -3.43 -3.70 11.52
C ARG A 52 -2.36 -3.27 10.51
N ARG A 53 -2.58 -2.18 9.78
CA ARG A 53 -1.59 -1.67 8.80
C ARG A 53 -0.30 -1.25 9.49
N PHE A 54 -0.40 -0.59 10.63
CA PHE A 54 0.75 -0.18 11.44
C PHE A 54 1.54 -1.37 11.98
N LEU A 55 0.86 -2.40 12.51
CA LEU A 55 1.50 -3.62 13.00
C LEU A 55 2.16 -4.41 11.86
N ASN A 56 1.51 -4.54 10.71
CA ASN A 56 2.11 -5.22 9.56
C ASN A 56 3.34 -4.48 9.01
N ALA A 57 3.34 -3.14 9.05
CA ALA A 57 4.50 -2.36 8.63
C ALA A 57 5.70 -2.63 9.56
N GLN A 58 5.49 -2.62 10.87
CA GLN A 58 6.53 -2.97 11.85
C GLN A 58 7.00 -4.42 11.69
N LEU A 59 6.08 -5.37 11.45
CA LEU A 59 6.45 -6.76 11.24
C LEU A 59 7.38 -6.92 10.02
N HIS A 60 7.05 -6.26 8.90
CA HIS A 60 7.91 -6.29 7.72
C HIS A 60 9.27 -5.63 7.95
N GLU A 61 9.33 -4.54 8.70
CA GLU A 61 10.60 -3.90 9.07
C GLU A 61 11.49 -4.82 9.90
N LEU A 62 10.92 -5.51 10.89
CA LEU A 62 11.65 -6.51 11.69
C LEU A 62 12.07 -7.73 10.87
N GLU A 63 11.22 -8.22 9.97
CA GLU A 63 11.56 -9.30 9.04
C GLU A 63 12.76 -8.88 8.18
N GLU A 64 12.73 -7.70 7.57
CA GLU A 64 13.82 -7.16 6.76
C GLU A 64 15.14 -7.10 7.54
N ILE A 65 15.13 -6.65 8.80
CA ILE A 65 16.31 -6.60 9.67
C ILE A 65 16.84 -8.01 9.97
N SER A 66 15.95 -8.97 10.28
CA SER A 66 16.35 -10.36 10.57
C SER A 66 17.01 -11.06 9.38
N TYR A 67 16.58 -10.75 8.16
CA TYR A 67 17.26 -11.23 6.94
C TYR A 67 18.64 -10.58 6.75
N GLN A 68 18.89 -9.39 7.28
CA GLN A 68 20.21 -8.76 7.19
C GLN A 68 21.19 -9.38 8.20
N GLU A 69 20.75 -9.64 9.43
CA GLU A 69 21.58 -10.23 10.49
C GLU A 69 22.04 -11.67 10.18
N THR A 70 21.20 -12.45 9.51
CA THR A 70 21.52 -13.82 9.10
C THR A 70 22.50 -13.92 7.92
N ASN A 71 22.67 -12.85 7.14
CA ASN A 71 23.63 -12.78 6.04
C ASN A 71 25.02 -12.26 6.46
N VAL A 72 25.21 -11.85 7.72
CA VAL A 72 26.51 -11.37 8.26
C VAL A 72 27.39 -12.52 8.77
N ALA A 73 26.88 -13.75 8.83
CA ALA A 73 27.61 -14.90 9.37
C ALA A 73 28.52 -15.65 8.38
N THR A 74 28.62 -15.25 7.10
CA THR A 74 29.57 -15.86 6.16
C THR A 74 30.24 -14.83 5.24
N GLU A 75 31.48 -14.52 5.62
CA GLU A 75 32.64 -14.17 4.78
C GLU A 75 32.55 -13.01 3.78
N ASP A 76 33.32 -11.98 4.14
CA ASP A 76 34.19 -11.14 3.33
C ASP A 76 34.11 -11.25 1.79
N GLN A 77 33.97 -10.06 1.20
CA GLN A 77 34.29 -9.60 -0.17
C GLN A 77 33.12 -9.27 -1.10
N ILE A 78 33.23 -8.04 -1.64
CA ILE A 78 32.66 -7.47 -2.89
C ILE A 78 31.29 -6.75 -2.81
N GLU A 79 31.41 -5.48 -2.46
CA GLU A 79 31.01 -4.31 -3.27
C GLU A 79 29.61 -4.21 -3.91
N SER A 80 28.95 -3.12 -3.51
CA SER A 80 27.95 -2.34 -4.26
C SER A 80 26.71 -3.08 -4.75
N LYS A 81 25.59 -2.90 -4.05
CA LYS A 81 24.26 -2.64 -4.67
C LYS A 81 23.21 -2.20 -3.64
N ASN A 82 22.83 -0.94 -3.76
CA ASN A 82 21.52 -0.37 -3.47
C ASN A 82 21.07 -0.33 -2.00
N LEU A 83 21.56 0.69 -1.27
CA LEU A 83 20.68 1.37 -0.32
C LEU A 83 19.48 1.92 -1.10
N LYS A 84 18.32 1.28 -0.99
CA LYS A 84 17.06 1.98 -1.21
C LYS A 84 16.61 2.48 0.16
N PRO A 85 16.57 3.80 0.39
CA PRO A 85 16.10 4.34 1.66
C PRO A 85 14.64 3.91 1.81
N THR A 86 14.35 3.13 2.85
CA THR A 86 13.00 2.69 3.21
C THR A 86 12.10 3.84 3.69
N PHE A 87 12.62 5.08 3.67
CA PHE A 87 11.90 6.33 3.88
C PHE A 87 11.83 7.20 2.63
N LEU A 88 11.59 6.63 1.44
CA LEU A 88 11.07 7.41 0.33
C LEU A 88 9.58 7.12 0.16
N ILE A 89 8.79 8.04 0.74
CA ILE A 89 7.49 8.52 0.25
C ILE A 89 6.99 7.63 -0.89
N SER A 90 6.23 6.59 -0.57
CA SER A 90 5.70 5.66 -1.57
C SER A 90 4.76 6.42 -2.49
N ALA A 91 5.30 6.99 -3.58
CA ALA A 91 4.56 7.79 -4.53
C ALA A 91 3.23 7.09 -4.81
N CYS A 92 2.14 7.72 -4.39
CA CYS A 92 0.84 7.11 -4.54
C CYS A 92 0.66 6.97 -6.05
N ARG A 93 0.66 5.75 -6.59
CA ARG A 93 0.40 5.53 -8.04
C ARG A 93 -1.04 5.93 -8.45
N GLY A 94 -1.82 6.53 -7.55
CA GLY A 94 -3.08 7.20 -7.84
C GLY A 94 -2.86 8.69 -8.15
N LYS A 95 -3.86 9.34 -8.74
CA LYS A 95 -3.85 10.79 -9.09
C LYS A 95 -3.89 11.69 -7.83
N GLY A 96 -2.99 11.47 -6.87
CA GLY A 96 -2.96 12.15 -5.58
C GLY A 96 -1.53 12.50 -5.17
N GLY A 97 -1.39 13.65 -4.52
CA GLY A 97 -0.15 14.18 -3.96
C GLY A 97 -0.15 14.03 -2.44
N TRP A 98 0.91 14.53 -1.80
CA TRP A 98 1.01 14.60 -0.35
C TRP A 98 0.80 16.06 0.08
N ASP A 99 0.11 16.28 1.19
CA ASP A 99 0.07 17.60 1.84
C ASP A 99 1.30 17.79 2.76
N LEU A 100 1.43 18.99 3.34
CA LEU A 100 2.52 19.35 4.26
C LEU A 100 2.53 18.48 5.53
N ASP A 101 1.38 17.86 5.87
CA ASP A 101 1.21 16.96 7.02
C ASP A 101 1.46 15.49 6.67
N GLY A 102 1.88 15.19 5.43
CA GLY A 102 2.17 13.84 4.97
C GLY A 102 0.94 12.96 4.73
N LYS A 103 -0.27 13.53 4.65
CA LYS A 103 -1.49 12.81 4.22
C LYS A 103 -1.57 12.77 2.70
N CYS A 104 -2.08 11.66 2.16
CA CYS A 104 -2.32 11.57 0.71
C CYS A 104 -3.64 12.26 0.34
N VAL A 105 -3.53 13.33 -0.45
CA VAL A 105 -4.66 14.11 -0.98
C VAL A 105 -4.85 13.86 -2.47
N SER A 106 -6.10 13.74 -2.92
CA SER A 106 -6.40 13.76 -4.35
C SER A 106 -6.07 15.14 -4.92
N VAL A 107 -5.13 15.23 -5.87
CA VAL A 107 -4.93 16.48 -6.61
C VAL A 107 -6.11 16.61 -7.55
N LYS A 108 -7.16 17.31 -7.12
CA LYS A 108 -8.18 17.79 -8.05
C LYS A 108 -7.47 18.82 -8.91
N ILE A 109 -7.10 18.46 -10.13
CA ILE A 109 -6.70 19.44 -11.14
C ILE A 109 -7.93 20.34 -11.31
N ILE A 110 -7.88 21.52 -10.70
CA ILE A 110 -8.86 22.56 -10.92
C ILE A 110 -8.65 22.97 -12.38
N LYS A 111 -9.51 22.50 -13.29
CA LYS A 111 -9.60 23.12 -14.62
C LYS A 111 -10.15 24.52 -14.37
N LEU A 112 -9.26 25.51 -14.28
CA LEU A 112 -9.66 26.91 -14.29
C LEU A 112 -10.40 27.17 -15.61
N PRO A 113 -11.64 27.69 -15.58
CA PRO A 113 -12.48 27.83 -16.77
C PRO A 113 -12.19 29.14 -17.51
N TYR A 114 -10.92 29.53 -17.65
CA TYR A 114 -10.55 30.74 -18.38
C TYR A 114 -9.20 30.53 -19.04
N PHE A 115 -9.20 30.15 -20.32
CA PHE A 115 -8.31 30.65 -21.36
C PHE A 115 -8.98 30.26 -22.69
N LEU A 116 -9.70 31.24 -23.25
CA LEU A 116 -10.07 31.30 -24.67
C LEU A 116 -8.82 31.65 -25.48
#